data_AF-A0A1X2GE49-F1
#
_entry.id   AF-A0A1X2GE49-F1
#
_cell.length_a   1.000
_cell.length_b   1.000
_cell.length_c   1.000
_cell.angle_alpha   90.00
_cell.angle_beta   90.00
_cell.angle_gamma   90.00
#
_symmetry.space_group_name_H-M   'P 1'
#
loop_
_entity.id
_entity.type
_entity.pdbx_description
1 polymer ?
#
loop_
_entity_poly.entity_id
_entity_poly.type
_entity_poly.pdbx_seq_one_letter_code
_entity_poly.pdbx_strand_id
1 'polypeptide(L)'
;MYYCDFCQCSFPDNINNRKKHNRGLTHIQNKKNHYDWYRDPQLVIQEHLQKPPCRRFRQTRACDFGLNCIYSHVLFGPQGEPIYPPELTEWLHARSMANLPKPSSQKKRKKQPHNKQAGRSKVYQLPPGWQSSDLPPSLQPPPIDIGWDHAGGWG
;
A
#
# COMPACT_ATOMS: atom_id res chain seq x y z
N MET A 1 -20.90 4.28 -18.44
CA MET A 1 -19.51 3.89 -18.80
C MET A 1 -18.75 3.69 -17.52
N TYR A 2 -17.96 2.63 -17.42
CA TYR A 2 -17.16 2.32 -16.22
C TYR A 2 -15.68 2.49 -16.55
N TYR A 3 -14.95 3.13 -15.64
CA TYR A 3 -13.50 3.33 -15.74
C TYR A 3 -12.82 2.58 -14.60
N CYS A 4 -11.73 1.87 -14.91
CA CYS A 4 -10.90 1.21 -13.90
C CYS A 4 -9.59 1.97 -13.70
N ASP A 5 -9.37 2.50 -12.50
CA ASP A 5 -8.17 3.27 -12.17
C ASP A 5 -6.88 2.43 -12.22
N PHE A 6 -6.95 1.13 -11.89
CA PHE A 6 -5.78 0.24 -11.93
C PHE A 6 -5.36 -0.12 -13.35
N CYS A 7 -6.32 -0.28 -14.27
CA CYS A 7 -6.06 -0.67 -15.65
C CYS A 7 -6.05 0.52 -16.61
N GLN A 8 -6.41 1.71 -16.12
CA GLN A 8 -6.52 2.96 -16.87
C GLN A 8 -7.37 2.83 -18.15
N CYS A 9 -8.41 2.00 -18.10
CA CYS A 9 -9.26 1.69 -19.25
C CYS A 9 -10.75 1.92 -18.94
N SER A 10 -11.48 2.33 -19.98
CA SER A 10 -12.93 2.53 -19.94
C SER A 10 -13.65 1.48 -20.78
N PHE A 11 -14.79 0.98 -20.29
CA PHE A 11 -15.64 0.05 -21.01
C PHE A 11 -17.13 0.28 -20.72
N PRO A 12 -18.05 -0.28 -21.54
CA PRO A 12 -19.48 -0.19 -21.30
C PRO A 12 -19.84 -0.75 -19.92
N ASP A 13 -20.54 0.04 -19.12
CA ASP A 13 -20.85 -0.33 -17.73
C ASP A 13 -21.96 -1.39 -17.71
N ASN A 14 -21.54 -2.63 -17.51
CA ASN A 14 -22.40 -3.78 -17.30
C ASN A 14 -21.81 -4.57 -16.13
N ILE A 15 -22.67 -4.97 -15.17
CA ILE A 15 -22.28 -5.75 -13.98
C ILE A 15 -21.45 -6.98 -14.36
N ASN A 16 -21.83 -7.68 -15.44
CA ASN A 16 -21.11 -8.86 -15.90
C ASN A 16 -19.72 -8.51 -16.44
N ASN A 17 -19.61 -7.41 -17.20
CA ASN A 17 -18.33 -6.93 -17.73
C ASN A 17 -17.40 -6.49 -16.61
N ARG A 18 -17.92 -5.75 -15.62
CA ARG A 18 -17.15 -5.32 -14.45
C ARG A 18 -16.64 -6.51 -13.63
N LYS A 19 -17.48 -7.52 -13.39
CA LYS A 19 -17.07 -8.74 -12.70
C LYS A 19 -16.00 -9.51 -13.46
N LYS A 20 -16.14 -9.66 -14.79
CA LYS A 20 -15.12 -10.29 -15.64
C LYS A 20 -13.81 -9.51 -15.62
N HIS A 21 -13.86 -8.19 -15.74
CA HIS A 21 -12.69 -7.32 -15.68
C HIS A 21 -11.93 -7.47 -14.34
N ASN A 22 -12.63 -7.37 -13.21
CA ASN A 22 -12.01 -7.43 -11.88
C ASN A 22 -11.36 -8.79 -11.56
N ARG A 23 -11.82 -9.87 -12.21
CA ARG A 23 -11.24 -11.22 -12.10
C ARG A 23 -10.14 -11.49 -13.13
N GLY A 24 -9.90 -10.56 -14.06
CA GLY A 24 -8.86 -10.69 -15.06
C GLY A 24 -7.47 -10.61 -14.44
N LEU A 25 -6.54 -11.39 -14.99
CA LEU A 25 -5.15 -11.45 -14.50
C LEU A 25 -4.47 -10.06 -14.52
N THR A 26 -4.67 -9.29 -15.58
CA THR A 26 -4.12 -7.93 -15.70
C THR A 26 -4.63 -7.01 -14.59
N HIS A 27 -5.92 -7.06 -14.25
CA HIS A 27 -6.47 -6.25 -13.16
C HIS A 27 -5.90 -6.69 -11.82
N ILE A 28 -5.88 -7.99 -11.55
CA ILE A 28 -5.32 -8.54 -10.30
C ILE A 28 -3.85 -8.13 -10.15
N GLN A 29 -3.06 -8.20 -11.22
CA GLN A 29 -1.66 -7.83 -11.20
C GLN A 29 -1.46 -6.33 -11.02
N ASN A 30 -2.19 -5.50 -11.77
CA ASN A 30 -2.10 -4.04 -11.62
C ASN A 30 -2.52 -3.59 -10.23
N LYS A 31 -3.57 -4.20 -9.70
CA LYS A 31 -4.03 -3.97 -8.32
C LYS A 31 -2.94 -4.37 -7.32
N LYS A 32 -2.32 -5.55 -7.48
CA LYS A 32 -1.20 -5.98 -6.64
C LYS A 32 -0.04 -4.98 -6.71
N ASN A 33 0.42 -4.63 -7.90
CA ASN A 33 1.52 -3.70 -8.12
C ASN A 33 1.27 -2.33 -7.50
N HIS A 34 0.02 -1.85 -7.56
CA HIS A 34 -0.39 -0.62 -6.88
C HIS A 34 -0.19 -0.72 -5.37
N TYR A 35 -0.66 -1.78 -4.72
CA TYR A 35 -0.51 -1.92 -3.26
C TYR A 35 0.95 -2.21 -2.85
N ASP A 36 1.68 -2.99 -3.64
CA ASP A 36 3.09 -3.30 -3.40
C ASP A 36 3.96 -2.04 -3.41
N TRP A 37 3.60 -1.02 -4.21
CA TRP A 37 4.26 0.28 -4.21
C TRP A 37 4.25 0.98 -2.84
N TYR A 38 3.19 0.81 -2.05
CA TYR A 38 3.04 1.45 -0.74
C TYR A 38 3.45 0.56 0.45
N ARG A 39 3.55 -0.75 0.25
CA ARG A 39 3.96 -1.72 1.29
C ARG A 39 5.46 -1.62 1.60
N ASP A 40 5.94 -1.76 2.83
CA ASP A 40 7.38 -1.68 3.17
C ASP A 40 8.31 -2.41 2.15
N PRO A 41 9.31 -1.72 1.56
CA PRO A 41 10.20 -2.33 0.57
C PRO A 41 10.98 -3.54 1.11
N GLN A 42 11.32 -3.56 2.40
CA GLN A 42 12.04 -4.70 2.99
C GLN A 42 11.19 -5.97 2.97
N LEU A 43 9.90 -5.85 3.28
CA LEU A 43 8.95 -6.97 3.20
C LEU A 43 8.77 -7.47 1.77
N VAL A 44 8.75 -6.57 0.79
CA VAL A 44 8.67 -6.94 -0.63
C VAL A 44 9.92 -7.72 -1.03
N ILE A 45 11.12 -7.24 -0.70
CA ILE A 45 12.38 -7.95 -1.00
C ILE A 45 12.38 -9.34 -0.35
N GLN A 46 11.98 -9.44 0.92
CA GLN A 46 11.92 -10.71 1.63
C GLN A 46 10.93 -11.69 0.96
N GLU A 47 9.75 -11.24 0.53
CA GLU A 47 8.82 -12.08 -0.21
C GLU A 47 9.44 -12.57 -1.54
N HIS A 48 10.17 -11.71 -2.24
CA HIS A 48 10.90 -12.11 -3.45
C HIS A 48 12.01 -13.13 -3.16
N LEU A 49 12.67 -13.08 -2.00
CA LEU A 49 13.70 -14.04 -1.59
C LEU A 49 13.12 -15.40 -1.15
N GLN A 50 11.93 -15.39 -0.53
CA GLN A 50 11.24 -16.61 -0.08
C GLN A 50 10.61 -17.41 -1.24
N LYS A 51 10.44 -16.78 -2.42
CA LYS A 51 9.92 -17.46 -3.60
C LYS A 51 10.94 -18.49 -4.13
N PRO A 52 10.47 -19.64 -4.64
CA PRO A 52 11.35 -20.59 -5.32
C PRO A 52 12.03 -19.94 -6.53
N PRO A 53 13.30 -20.28 -6.83
CA PRO A 53 14.07 -19.63 -7.89
C PRO A 53 13.48 -19.90 -9.28
N CYS A 54 13.44 -18.87 -10.12
CA CYS A 54 12.93 -18.96 -11.48
C CYS A 54 13.91 -19.70 -12.38
N ARG A 55 13.53 -20.90 -12.85
CA ARG A 55 14.37 -21.72 -13.73
C ARG A 55 14.74 -21.00 -15.03
N ARG A 56 13.78 -20.31 -15.65
CA ARG A 56 13.99 -19.59 -16.93
C ARG A 56 14.95 -18.43 -16.74
N PHE A 57 14.68 -17.53 -15.78
CA PHE A 57 15.57 -16.41 -15.48
C PHE A 57 16.99 -16.87 -15.10
N ARG A 58 17.12 -17.95 -14.32
CA ARG A 58 18.44 -18.50 -13.97
C ARG A 58 19.25 -18.97 -15.17
N GLN A 59 18.59 -19.53 -16.19
CA GLN A 59 19.24 -20.08 -17.38
C GLN A 59 19.50 -19.02 -18.46
N THR A 60 18.50 -18.20 -18.77
CA THR A 60 18.52 -17.27 -19.91
C THR A 60 18.76 -15.82 -19.51
N ARG A 61 18.76 -15.50 -18.20
CA ARG A 61 18.75 -14.13 -17.66
C ARG A 61 17.57 -13.27 -18.13
N ALA A 62 16.54 -13.89 -18.69
CA ALA A 62 15.36 -13.22 -19.24
C ALA A 62 14.08 -13.99 -18.87
N CYS A 63 13.06 -13.25 -18.44
CA CYS A 63 11.75 -13.79 -18.08
C CYS A 63 10.66 -12.83 -18.52
N ASP A 64 9.69 -13.32 -19.32
CA ASP A 64 8.61 -12.50 -19.87
C ASP A 64 7.68 -11.91 -18.78
N PHE A 65 7.71 -12.48 -17.57
CA PHE A 65 6.86 -12.05 -16.45
C PHE A 65 7.48 -10.93 -15.60
N GLY A 66 8.77 -10.63 -15.77
CA GLY A 66 9.48 -9.61 -14.98
C GLY A 66 9.27 -9.74 -13.46
N LEU A 67 9.03 -8.62 -12.78
CA LEU A 67 8.71 -8.58 -11.33
C LEU A 67 7.41 -9.28 -10.93
N ASN A 68 6.51 -9.52 -11.88
CA ASN A 68 5.25 -10.21 -11.63
C ASN A 68 5.41 -11.75 -11.65
N CYS A 69 6.64 -12.25 -11.85
CA CYS A 69 6.89 -13.68 -11.83
C CYS A 69 6.54 -14.29 -10.46
N ILE A 70 5.91 -15.45 -10.48
CA ILE A 70 5.63 -16.24 -9.28
C ILE A 70 6.91 -16.82 -8.64
N TYR A 71 8.01 -16.83 -9.39
CA TYR A 71 9.31 -17.32 -8.97
C TYR A 71 10.29 -16.17 -8.69
N SER A 72 11.30 -16.42 -7.87
CA SER A 72 12.33 -15.44 -7.56
C SER A 72 13.29 -15.24 -8.75
N HIS A 73 13.54 -13.98 -9.09
CA HIS A 73 14.61 -13.57 -10.01
C HIS A 73 15.89 -13.16 -9.28
N VAL A 74 15.96 -13.39 -7.96
CA VAL A 74 17.19 -13.15 -7.20
C VAL A 74 18.16 -14.29 -7.44
N LEU A 75 19.39 -13.94 -7.81
CA LEU A 75 20.49 -14.88 -7.95
C LEU A 75 21.38 -14.78 -6.71
N PHE A 76 22.13 -15.83 -6.39
CA PHE A 76 23.09 -15.81 -5.29
C PHE A 76 24.50 -15.87 -5.85
N GLY A 77 25.37 -14.96 -5.41
CA GLY A 77 26.78 -14.96 -5.75
C GLY A 77 27.54 -16.12 -5.10
N PRO A 78 28.83 -16.30 -5.44
CA PRO A 78 29.66 -17.38 -4.88
C PRO A 78 29.81 -17.29 -3.35
N GLN A 79 29.68 -16.09 -2.76
CA GLN A 79 29.75 -15.85 -1.32
C GLN A 79 28.37 -15.89 -0.62
N GLY A 80 27.29 -16.21 -1.34
CA GLY A 80 25.93 -16.21 -0.79
C GLY A 80 25.21 -14.85 -0.83
N GLU A 81 25.83 -13.81 -1.38
CA GLU A 81 25.21 -12.48 -1.49
C GLU A 81 24.06 -12.48 -2.52
N PRO A 82 22.89 -11.88 -2.20
CA PRO A 82 21.78 -11.78 -3.12
C PRO A 82 22.05 -10.73 -4.21
N ILE A 83 21.97 -11.15 -5.46
CA ILE A 83 22.07 -10.34 -6.67
C ILE A 83 20.65 -10.12 -7.19
N TYR A 84 20.14 -8.90 -7.04
CA TYR A 84 18.80 -8.52 -7.48
C TYR A 84 18.72 -8.30 -9.00
N PRO A 85 17.58 -8.61 -9.64
CA PRO A 85 17.37 -8.29 -11.05
C PRO A 85 17.29 -6.76 -11.25
N PRO A 86 17.66 -6.25 -12.43
CA PRO A 86 17.69 -4.81 -12.71
C PRO A 86 16.32 -4.15 -12.48
N GLU A 87 15.24 -4.84 -12.85
CA GLU A 87 13.86 -4.36 -12.64
C GLU A 87 13.56 -4.09 -11.16
N LEU A 88 14.04 -4.95 -10.25
CA LEU A 88 13.79 -4.79 -8.82
C LEU A 88 14.61 -3.65 -8.25
N THR A 89 15.87 -3.53 -8.68
CA THR A 89 16.75 -2.42 -8.30
C THR A 89 16.17 -1.08 -8.75
N GLU A 90 15.68 -0.99 -9.98
CA GLU A 90 15.04 0.22 -10.51
C GLU A 90 13.75 0.55 -9.74
N TRP A 91 12.91 -0.44 -9.43
CA TRP A 91 11.71 -0.24 -8.63
C TRP A 91 12.03 0.32 -7.23
N LEU A 92 13.07 -0.21 -6.57
CA LEU A 92 13.53 0.28 -5.26
C LEU A 92 14.05 1.73 -5.34
N HIS A 93 14.81 2.07 -6.40
CA HIS A 93 15.29 3.42 -6.66
C HIS A 93 14.14 4.40 -6.96
N ALA A 94 13.21 4.03 -7.84
CA ALA A 94 12.06 4.87 -8.17
C ALA A 94 11.23 5.19 -6.92
N ARG A 95 11.08 4.20 -6.04
CA ARG A 95 10.36 4.36 -4.79
C ARG A 95 11.10 5.21 -3.77
N SER A 96 12.43 5.07 -3.65
CA SER A 96 13.20 5.93 -2.76
C SER A 96 13.02 7.39 -3.19
N MET A 97 13.11 7.68 -4.49
CA MET A 97 12.89 9.01 -5.08
C MET A 97 11.48 9.57 -4.83
N ALA A 98 10.43 8.75 -4.94
CA ALA A 98 9.06 9.18 -4.72
C ALA A 98 8.76 9.55 -3.25
N ASN A 99 9.51 9.00 -2.30
CA ASN A 99 9.38 9.31 -0.87
C ASN A 99 10.22 10.52 -0.44
N LEU A 100 11.06 11.09 -1.31
CA LEU A 100 11.71 12.36 -0.97
C LEU A 100 10.65 13.45 -0.81
N PRO A 101 10.78 14.32 0.20
CA PRO A 101 9.97 15.52 0.28
C PRO A 101 10.18 16.30 -1.02
N LYS A 102 9.11 16.42 -1.83
CA LYS A 102 9.12 17.26 -3.02
C LYS A 102 9.67 18.62 -2.60
N PRO A 103 10.71 19.17 -3.26
CA PRO A 103 11.19 20.49 -2.92
C PRO A 103 9.98 21.40 -3.01
N SER A 104 9.60 21.99 -1.87
CA SER A 104 8.51 22.94 -1.82
C SER A 104 8.88 24.05 -2.80
N SER A 105 8.28 24.06 -3.98
CA SER A 105 8.31 25.22 -4.85
C SER A 105 7.72 26.35 -4.03
N GLN A 106 8.61 27.17 -3.45
CA GLN A 106 8.29 28.40 -2.76
C GLN A 106 7.71 29.36 -3.82
N LYS A 107 6.46 29.12 -4.23
CA LYS A 107 5.61 30.20 -4.68
C LYS A 107 5.45 31.08 -3.45
N LYS A 108 6.18 32.20 -3.43
CA LYS A 108 5.98 33.33 -2.51
C LYS A 108 4.51 33.78 -2.61
N ARG A 109 3.61 33.09 -1.91
CA ARG A 109 2.30 33.66 -1.54
C ARG A 109 2.58 34.60 -0.39
N LYS A 110 2.24 35.88 -0.57
CA LYS A 110 2.29 36.93 0.43
C LYS A 110 1.74 36.39 1.77
N LYS A 111 2.58 36.51 2.81
CA LYS A 111 2.25 36.18 4.20
C LYS A 111 1.02 36.97 4.64
N GLN A 112 -0.02 36.28 5.08
CA GLN A 112 -0.90 36.80 6.14
C GLN A 112 -0.54 36.06 7.43
N PRO A 113 -0.47 36.74 8.59
CA PRO A 113 0.02 36.15 9.81
C PRO A 113 -1.10 35.36 10.48
N HIS A 114 -0.91 34.07 10.71
CA HIS A 114 -1.53 33.45 11.88
C HIS A 114 -0.58 32.46 12.55
N ASN A 115 -0.60 32.58 13.86
CA ASN A 115 0.33 32.10 14.86
C ASN A 115 0.54 30.57 14.85
N LYS A 116 1.80 30.14 15.02
CA LYS A 116 2.21 28.73 15.10
C LYS A 116 2.03 28.21 16.52
N GLN A 117 1.35 27.08 16.69
CA GLN A 117 1.69 26.15 17.78
C GLN A 117 1.66 24.71 17.27
N ALA A 118 2.67 23.97 17.71
CA ALA A 118 3.03 22.63 17.31
C ALA A 118 2.20 21.56 18.04
N GLY A 119 2.14 20.37 17.43
CA GLY A 119 2.07 19.07 18.11
C GLY A 119 0.98 18.85 19.15
N ARG A 120 -0.15 18.28 18.73
CA ARG A 120 -0.94 17.34 19.55
C ARG A 120 -1.89 16.56 18.65
N SER A 121 -2.02 15.26 18.90
CA SER A 121 -3.01 14.37 18.26
C SER A 121 -4.33 15.10 18.17
N LYS A 122 -4.89 15.22 16.96
CA LYS A 122 -6.15 15.92 16.75
C LYS A 122 -7.25 15.05 17.37
N VAL A 123 -7.54 15.30 18.65
CA VAL A 123 -8.73 14.79 19.31
C VAL A 123 -9.89 15.44 18.55
N TYR A 124 -10.60 14.63 17.78
CA TYR A 124 -11.81 15.08 17.10
C TYR A 124 -12.84 15.35 18.19
N GLN A 125 -13.08 16.63 18.49
CA GLN A 125 -14.19 17.04 19.34
C GLN A 125 -15.44 17.18 18.47
N LEU A 126 -16.58 16.75 19.03
CA LEU A 126 -17.88 16.94 18.41
C LEU A 126 -18.23 18.44 18.38
N PRO A 127 -19.04 18.90 17.40
CA PRO A 127 -19.50 20.29 17.35
C PRO A 127 -20.18 20.73 18.66
N PRO A 128 -20.13 22.03 19.01
CA PRO A 128 -20.79 22.55 20.21
C PRO A 128 -22.29 22.19 20.23
N GLY A 129 -22.74 21.53 21.29
CA GLY A 129 -24.14 21.09 21.47
C GLY A 129 -24.38 19.60 21.27
N TRP A 130 -23.38 18.83 20.81
CA TRP A 130 -23.49 17.37 20.68
C TRP A 130 -22.94 16.69 21.93
N GLN A 131 -23.81 16.08 22.73
CA GLN A 131 -23.39 15.26 23.87
C GLN A 131 -23.13 13.83 23.38
N SER A 132 -22.20 13.11 24.02
CA SER A 132 -21.91 11.71 23.64
C SER A 132 -23.10 10.76 23.82
N SER A 133 -24.12 11.18 24.56
CA SER A 133 -25.41 10.50 24.72
C SER A 133 -26.26 10.48 23.45
N ASP A 134 -26.02 11.40 22.51
CA ASP A 134 -26.82 11.57 21.29
C ASP A 134 -26.26 10.76 20.10
N LEU A 135 -25.17 10.02 20.32
CA LEU A 135 -24.54 9.16 19.31
C LEU A 135 -25.28 7.82 19.23
N PRO A 136 -25.45 7.25 18.01
CA PRO A 136 -25.97 5.90 17.88
C PRO A 136 -25.06 4.90 18.63
N PRO A 137 -25.58 3.76 19.11
CA PRO A 137 -24.86 2.83 19.99
C PRO A 137 -23.51 2.36 19.43
N SER A 138 -23.36 2.30 18.10
CA SER A 138 -22.14 1.92 17.40
C SER A 138 -21.05 2.99 17.37
N LEU A 139 -21.34 4.23 17.78
CA LEU A 139 -20.40 5.37 17.84
C LEU A 139 -20.18 5.90 19.27
N GLN A 140 -20.74 5.24 20.28
CA GLN A 140 -20.45 5.58 21.66
C GLN A 140 -19.07 5.04 22.06
N PRO A 141 -18.24 5.82 22.79
CA PRO A 141 -17.01 5.29 23.33
C PRO A 141 -17.32 4.14 24.30
N PRO A 142 -16.47 3.10 24.35
CA PRO A 142 -16.66 2.01 25.31
C PRO A 142 -16.69 2.57 26.75
N PRO A 143 -17.52 2.02 27.65
CA PRO A 143 -17.56 2.44 29.05
C PRO A 143 -16.15 2.40 29.66
N ILE A 144 -15.73 3.51 30.27
CA ILE A 144 -14.35 3.70 30.77
C ILE A 144 -14.07 2.86 32.04
N ASP A 145 -15.09 2.27 32.65
CA ASP A 145 -15.01 1.55 33.94
C ASP A 145 -15.36 0.06 33.81
N ILE A 146 -14.75 -0.63 32.85
CA ILE A 146 -14.78 -2.09 32.80
C ILE A 146 -13.34 -2.58 32.91
N GLY A 147 -12.96 -3.01 34.11
CA GLY A 147 -11.72 -3.73 34.37
C GLY A 147 -11.65 -5.00 33.51
N TRP A 148 -10.49 -5.23 32.89
CA TRP A 148 -10.22 -6.36 32.00
C TRP A 148 -9.76 -7.61 32.78
N ASP A 149 -10.23 -7.77 34.01
CA ASP A 149 -9.83 -8.83 34.95
C ASP A 149 -10.54 -10.16 34.71
N HIS A 150 -11.50 -10.24 33.77
CA HIS A 150 -12.26 -11.47 33.49
C HIS A 150 -12.38 -11.85 32.00
N ALA A 151 -11.49 -11.37 31.13
CA ALA A 151 -11.51 -11.71 29.69
C ALA A 151 -11.04 -13.15 29.35
N GLY A 152 -11.09 -14.09 30.31
CA GLY A 152 -10.65 -15.48 30.16
C GLY A 152 -11.73 -16.48 30.55
N GLY A 153 -12.87 -16.47 29.85
CA GLY A 153 -13.96 -17.38 30.15
C GLY A 153 -15.07 -17.38 29.10
N TRP A 154 -14.75 -17.75 27.86
CA TRP A 154 -15.75 -18.22 26.91
C TRP A 154 -15.43 -19.67 26.59
N GLY A 155 -16.14 -20.57 27.28
CA GLY A 155 -16.40 -21.94 26.84
C GLY A 155 -17.77 -22.01 26.18
#